data_AF-A0A3R9S6P9-F1
#
_entry.id   AF-A0A3R9S6P9-F1
#
_cell.length_a   1.000
_cell.length_b   1.000
_cell.length_c   1.000
_cell.angle_alpha   90.00
_cell.angle_beta   90.00
_cell.angle_gamma   90.00
#
_symmetry.space_group_name_H-M   'P 1'
#
loop_
_entity.id
_entity.type
_entity.pdbx_description
1 polymer ?
#
loop_
_entity_poly.entity_id
_entity_poly.type
_entity_poly.pdbx_seq_one_letter_code
_entity_poly.pdbx_strand_id
1 'polypeptide(L)'
;RPNIALAQEAGLETARGICTGLDHRSSDPSIFALGDCAEVNGQWAPYINPITQALPALVNNLLGQSTDADLKATPVLVKTPILPLSVLPAMETGEWRVEEHDGELAAGFYNEQDKLIGFALLGRQLQHHRTEWLEKLNSCPSTV
;
A
#
# COMPACT_ATOMS: atom_id res chain seq x y z
N ARG A 1 -13.58 4.49 6.73
CA ARG A 1 -14.34 3.22 6.60
C ARG A 1 -14.91 3.17 5.19
N PRO A 2 -14.84 2.03 4.48
CA PRO A 2 -15.41 1.88 3.14
C PRO A 2 -16.92 2.10 3.13
N ASN A 3 -17.43 2.73 2.06
CA ASN A 3 -18.86 2.87 1.83
C ASN A 3 -19.32 1.73 0.90
N ILE A 4 -19.92 0.69 1.48
CA ILE A 4 -20.24 -0.57 0.79
C ILE A 4 -21.73 -0.97 0.90
N ALA A 5 -22.58 -0.11 1.47
CA ALA A 5 -23.98 -0.44 1.71
C ALA A 5 -24.71 -0.81 0.41
N LEU A 6 -24.51 -0.03 -0.66
CA LEU A 6 -25.12 -0.31 -1.97
C LEU A 6 -24.63 -1.64 -2.57
N ALA A 7 -23.35 -1.96 -2.42
CA ALA A 7 -22.78 -3.21 -2.91
C ALA A 7 -23.37 -4.41 -2.17
N GLN A 8 -23.54 -4.29 -0.85
CA GLN A 8 -24.18 -5.31 -0.01
C GLN A 8 -25.64 -5.54 -0.39
N GLU A 9 -26.41 -4.46 -0.55
CA GLU A 9 -27.81 -4.53 -0.97
C GLU A 9 -27.97 -5.13 -2.37
N ALA A 10 -27.00 -4.88 -3.26
CA ALA A 10 -26.94 -5.47 -4.59
C ALA A 10 -26.47 -6.94 -4.61
N GLY A 11 -26.08 -7.51 -3.46
CA GLY A 11 -25.61 -8.90 -3.35
C GLY A 11 -24.18 -9.13 -3.83
N LEU A 12 -23.36 -8.08 -3.92
CA LEU A 12 -21.93 -8.23 -4.21
C LEU A 12 -21.18 -8.82 -3.00
N GLU A 13 -20.10 -9.54 -3.28
CA GLU A 13 -19.18 -10.00 -2.24
C GLU A 13 -18.49 -8.80 -1.59
N THR A 14 -18.59 -8.72 -0.26
CA THR A 14 -17.99 -7.64 0.54
C THR A 14 -17.42 -8.18 1.84
N ALA A 15 -16.37 -7.53 2.34
CA ALA A 15 -15.77 -7.78 3.65
C ALA A 15 -15.52 -6.44 4.37
N ARG A 16 -14.27 -5.97 4.45
CA ARG A 16 -13.98 -4.60 4.87
C ARG A 16 -14.38 -3.62 3.77
N GLY A 17 -14.12 -3.97 2.51
CA GLY A 17 -14.53 -3.26 1.29
C GLY A 17 -15.34 -4.14 0.32
N ILE A 18 -15.57 -3.65 -0.90
CA ILE A 18 -16.06 -4.45 -2.02
C ILE A 18 -14.93 -5.36 -2.46
N CYS A 19 -15.12 -6.67 -2.39
CA CYS A 19 -14.07 -7.64 -2.69
C CYS A 19 -13.79 -7.68 -4.20
N THR A 20 -12.51 -7.53 -4.58
CA THR A 20 -12.07 -7.63 -5.97
C THR A 20 -10.75 -8.41 -6.09
N GLY A 21 -10.47 -8.89 -7.31
CA GLY A 21 -9.13 -9.31 -7.72
C GLY A 21 -8.23 -8.13 -8.11
N LEU A 22 -7.02 -8.43 -8.60
CA LEU A 22 -6.09 -7.44 -9.18
C LEU A 22 -6.61 -6.86 -10.51
N ASP A 23 -7.59 -7.51 -11.14
CA ASP A 23 -8.31 -6.99 -12.30
C ASP A 23 -9.38 -5.93 -11.92
N HIS A 24 -9.56 -5.69 -10.61
CA HIS A 24 -10.52 -4.75 -10.00
C HIS A 24 -12.00 -5.09 -10.23
N ARG A 25 -12.30 -6.30 -10.66
CA ARG A 25 -13.67 -6.78 -10.87
C ARG A 25 -14.26 -7.28 -9.56
N SER A 26 -15.53 -6.96 -9.31
CA SER A 26 -16.28 -7.50 -8.17
C SER A 26 -16.79 -8.92 -8.47
N SER A 27 -17.59 -9.49 -7.56
CA SER A 27 -18.27 -10.76 -7.79
C SER A 27 -19.28 -10.73 -8.96
N ASP A 28 -19.77 -9.55 -9.35
CA ASP A 28 -20.49 -9.37 -10.62
C ASP A 28 -19.50 -8.98 -11.72
N PRO A 29 -19.41 -9.75 -12.84
CA PRO A 29 -18.44 -9.47 -13.88
C PRO A 29 -18.59 -8.11 -14.56
N SER A 30 -19.74 -7.45 -14.45
CA SER A 30 -20.00 -6.14 -15.05
C SER A 30 -19.70 -4.97 -14.10
N ILE A 31 -19.38 -5.24 -12.83
CA ILE A 31 -19.16 -4.22 -11.81
C ILE A 31 -17.71 -4.28 -11.34
N PHE A 32 -17.07 -3.11 -11.30
CA PHE A 32 -15.69 -2.92 -10.83
C PHE A 32 -15.66 -2.02 -9.60
N ALA A 33 -14.60 -2.14 -8.79
CA ALA A 33 -14.38 -1.24 -7.65
C ALA A 33 -12.92 -0.76 -7.60
N LEU A 34 -12.73 0.50 -7.23
CA LEU A 34 -11.43 1.16 -7.13
C LEU A 34 -11.42 2.15 -5.96
N GLY A 35 -10.27 2.25 -5.29
CA GLY A 35 -10.05 3.22 -4.22
C GLY A 35 -10.62 2.79 -2.88
N ASP A 36 -10.99 3.76 -2.04
CA ASP A 36 -11.26 3.53 -0.62
C ASP A 36 -12.44 2.58 -0.35
N CYS A 37 -13.30 2.33 -1.34
CA CYS A 37 -14.39 1.35 -1.23
C CYS A 37 -13.96 -0.09 -1.55
N ALA A 38 -12.83 -0.30 -2.23
CA ALA A 38 -12.39 -1.59 -2.71
C ALA A 38 -11.46 -2.31 -1.72
N GLU A 39 -11.62 -3.62 -1.63
CA GLU A 39 -10.72 -4.54 -0.95
C GLU A 39 -10.14 -5.50 -1.99
N VAL A 40 -8.88 -5.26 -2.34
CA VAL A 40 -8.20 -5.92 -3.46
C VAL A 40 -7.41 -7.10 -2.91
N ASN A 41 -7.72 -8.33 -3.31
CA ASN A 41 -7.10 -9.55 -2.79
C ASN A 41 -7.02 -9.58 -1.25
N GLY A 42 -8.10 -9.19 -0.57
CA GLY A 42 -8.16 -9.14 0.89
C GLY A 42 -7.41 -7.97 1.53
N GLN A 43 -6.82 -7.07 0.73
CA GLN A 43 -6.10 -5.89 1.23
C GLN A 43 -6.91 -4.61 1.04
N TRP A 44 -7.08 -3.86 2.14
CA TRP A 44 -7.69 -2.54 2.11
C TRP A 44 -6.62 -1.45 2.29
N ALA A 45 -6.34 -0.72 1.20
CA ALA A 45 -5.31 0.32 1.14
C ALA A 45 -5.92 1.67 0.72
N PRO A 46 -6.53 2.44 1.65
CA PRO A 46 -7.23 3.69 1.36
C PRO A 46 -6.25 4.86 1.14
N TYR A 47 -5.41 4.73 0.11
CA TYR A 47 -4.37 5.68 -0.24
C TYR A 47 -4.38 5.96 -1.74
N ILE A 48 -3.84 7.11 -2.13
CA ILE A 48 -3.81 7.52 -3.55
C ILE A 48 -2.93 6.62 -4.40
N ASN A 49 -1.78 6.16 -3.89
CA ASN A 49 -0.82 5.44 -4.73
C ASN A 49 -1.34 4.07 -5.25
N PRO A 50 -1.99 3.22 -4.43
CA PRO A 50 -2.69 2.03 -4.93
C PRO A 50 -3.70 2.32 -6.04
N ILE A 51 -4.46 3.42 -5.92
CA ILE A 51 -5.42 3.86 -6.96
C ILE A 51 -4.68 4.15 -8.26
N THR A 52 -3.61 4.94 -8.20
CA THR A 52 -2.82 5.30 -9.39
C THR A 52 -2.20 4.08 -10.08
N GLN A 53 -1.68 3.12 -9.30
CA GLN A 53 -1.11 1.88 -9.84
C GLN A 53 -2.16 0.96 -10.49
N ALA A 54 -3.38 0.96 -9.98
CA ALA A 54 -4.50 0.17 -10.48
C ALA A 54 -5.12 0.70 -11.80
N LEU A 55 -5.00 2.00 -12.08
CA LEU A 55 -5.68 2.64 -13.21
C LEU A 55 -5.44 1.95 -14.56
N PRO A 56 -4.19 1.60 -14.96
CA PRO A 56 -3.95 0.96 -16.26
C PRO A 56 -4.68 -0.38 -16.38
N ALA A 57 -4.64 -1.21 -15.35
CA ALA A 57 -5.31 -2.50 -15.34
C ALA A 57 -6.83 -2.33 -15.41
N LEU A 58 -7.41 -1.45 -14.58
CA LEU A 58 -8.85 -1.18 -14.61
C LEU A 58 -9.31 -0.69 -16.00
N VAL A 59 -8.59 0.25 -16.62
CA VAL A 59 -8.92 0.75 -17.96
C VAL A 59 -8.91 -0.38 -18.99
N ASN A 60 -7.87 -1.21 -18.98
CA ASN A 60 -7.78 -2.35 -19.89
C ASN A 60 -8.95 -3.33 -19.68
N ASN A 61 -9.29 -3.65 -18.43
CA ASN A 61 -10.40 -4.57 -18.14
C ASN A 61 -11.76 -4.01 -18.55
N LEU A 62 -11.98 -2.71 -18.40
CA LEU A 62 -13.19 -2.03 -18.91
C LEU A 62 -13.27 -2.08 -20.44
N LEU A 63 -12.12 -2.14 -21.13
CA LEU A 63 -12.01 -2.28 -22.58
C LEU A 63 -11.98 -3.75 -23.05
N GLY A 64 -12.21 -4.71 -22.15
CA GLY A 64 -12.22 -6.14 -22.48
C GLY A 64 -10.84 -6.79 -22.62
N GLN A 65 -9.78 -6.10 -22.19
CA GLN A 65 -8.41 -6.60 -22.19
C GLN A 65 -8.03 -7.06 -20.77
N SER A 66 -8.19 -8.37 -20.51
CA SER A 66 -7.89 -8.95 -19.20
C SER A 66 -6.45 -8.63 -18.77
N THR A 67 -6.31 -7.83 -17.70
CA THR A 67 -5.02 -7.33 -17.20
C THR A 67 -5.08 -7.19 -15.67
N ASP A 68 -4.13 -7.78 -14.96
CA ASP A 68 -3.99 -7.55 -13.51
C ASP A 68 -3.18 -6.27 -13.22
N ALA A 69 -3.50 -5.60 -12.10
CA ALA A 69 -2.72 -4.49 -11.58
C ALA A 69 -1.37 -4.98 -11.00
N ASP A 70 -0.27 -4.31 -11.38
CA ASP A 70 1.05 -4.47 -10.76
C ASP A 70 1.15 -3.54 -9.53
N LEU A 71 0.59 -3.99 -8.40
CA LEU A 71 0.58 -3.24 -7.14
C LEU A 71 1.89 -3.44 -6.38
N LYS A 72 2.69 -2.38 -6.28
CA LYS A 72 3.91 -2.33 -5.48
C LYS A 72 3.68 -1.59 -4.18
N ALA A 73 4.21 -2.16 -3.10
CA ALA A 73 4.24 -1.50 -1.80
C ALA A 73 5.08 -0.22 -1.89
N THR A 74 4.50 0.90 -1.47
CA THR A 74 5.15 2.21 -1.46
C THR A 74 4.85 2.92 -0.15
N PRO A 75 5.75 3.80 0.33
CA PRO A 75 5.53 4.49 1.58
C PRO A 75 4.30 5.38 1.53
N VAL A 76 3.51 5.37 2.61
CA VAL A 76 2.47 6.35 2.87
C VAL A 76 3.13 7.64 3.31
N LEU A 77 2.78 8.74 2.63
CA LEU A 77 3.30 10.07 2.92
C LEU A 77 2.28 10.87 3.73
N VAL A 78 2.68 11.29 4.92
CA VAL A 78 1.89 12.14 5.82
C VAL A 78 2.42 13.57 5.71
N LYS A 79 1.57 14.48 5.20
CA LYS A 79 1.91 15.86 4.85
C LYS A 79 1.74 16.82 6.03
N THR A 80 2.49 16.59 7.10
CA THR A 80 2.59 17.47 8.26
C THR A 80 3.73 18.48 8.05
N PRO A 81 3.47 19.79 7.83
CA PRO A 81 4.51 20.72 7.37
C PRO A 81 5.72 20.89 8.29
N ILE A 82 5.52 20.71 9.60
CA ILE A 82 6.55 20.86 10.64
C ILE A 82 7.42 19.60 10.75
N LEU A 83 6.78 18.43 10.80
CA LEU A 83 7.43 17.12 10.92
C LEU A 83 6.78 16.15 9.92
N PRO A 84 7.17 16.17 8.63
CA PRO A 84 6.62 15.28 7.63
C PRO A 84 7.02 13.84 7.94
N LEU A 85 6.20 12.88 7.54
CA LEU A 85 6.42 11.47 7.85
C LEU A 85 6.24 10.60 6.59
N SER A 86 7.17 9.69 6.37
CA SER A 86 7.04 8.60 5.40
C SER A 86 7.03 7.27 6.15
N VAL A 87 6.04 6.42 5.91
CA VAL A 87 5.95 5.09 6.54
C VAL A 87 5.73 4.01 5.50
N LEU A 88 6.57 2.98 5.51
CA LEU A 88 6.28 1.71 4.86
C LEU A 88 6.13 0.64 5.96
N PRO A 89 4.92 0.17 6.25
CA PRO A 89 4.71 -0.84 7.28
C PRO A 89 5.24 -2.20 6.82
N ALA A 90 5.71 -3.00 7.78
CA ALA A 90 5.97 -4.41 7.57
C ALA A 90 4.71 -5.24 7.82
N MET A 91 4.58 -6.37 7.13
CA MET A 91 3.48 -7.33 7.31
C MET A 91 3.88 -8.55 8.17
N GLU A 92 5.16 -8.63 8.52
CA GLU A 92 5.77 -9.73 9.28
C GLU A 92 6.18 -9.27 10.68
N THR A 93 6.60 -10.21 11.52
CA THR A 93 7.15 -9.92 12.85
C THR A 93 8.60 -9.46 12.77
N GLY A 94 8.99 -8.60 13.71
CA GLY A 94 10.31 -8.02 13.75
C GLY A 94 10.44 -6.99 14.87
N GLU A 95 11.54 -6.26 14.84
CA GLU A 95 11.90 -5.27 15.85
C GLU A 95 12.19 -3.91 15.24
N TRP A 96 11.75 -2.86 15.93
CA TRP A 96 12.06 -1.48 15.58
C TRP A 96 13.44 -1.09 16.10
N ARG A 97 14.27 -0.54 15.21
CA ARG A 97 15.51 0.16 15.56
C ARG A 97 15.33 1.62 15.23
N VAL A 98 15.48 2.48 16.23
CA VAL A 98 15.21 3.91 16.12
C VAL A 98 16.51 4.67 16.32
N GLU A 99 16.77 5.60 15.41
CA GLU A 99 17.89 6.53 15.44
C GLU A 99 17.38 7.96 15.42
N GLU A 100 17.97 8.80 16.26
CA GLU A 100 17.69 10.24 16.29
C GLU A 100 18.76 11.00 15.52
N HIS A 101 18.32 11.90 14.64
CA HIS A 101 19.15 12.69 13.75
C HIS A 101 18.70 14.15 13.83
N ASP A 102 19.39 14.98 14.61
CA ASP A 102 19.10 16.43 14.73
C ASP A 102 17.61 16.74 15.04
N GLY A 103 17.02 15.99 15.99
CA GLY A 103 15.60 16.12 16.37
C GLY A 103 14.60 15.47 15.38
N GLU A 104 15.10 14.80 14.35
CA GLU A 104 14.34 13.92 13.45
C GLU A 104 14.52 12.44 13.85
N LEU A 105 13.61 11.56 13.44
CA LEU A 105 13.65 10.13 13.79
C LEU A 105 13.63 9.26 12.53
N ALA A 106 14.64 8.39 12.41
CA ALA A 106 14.66 7.31 11.45
C ALA A 106 14.41 5.99 12.20
N ALA A 107 13.40 5.24 11.79
CA ALA A 107 13.08 3.95 12.38
C ALA A 107 13.05 2.88 11.29
N GLY A 108 13.86 1.84 11.43
CA GLY A 108 13.82 0.66 10.58
C GLY A 108 13.18 -0.52 11.32
N PHE A 109 12.37 -1.30 10.60
CA PHE A 109 11.78 -2.53 11.12
C PHE A 109 12.51 -3.73 10.52
N TYR A 110 13.12 -4.54 11.38
CA TYR A 110 14.01 -5.63 10.99
C TYR A 110 13.44 -6.97 11.42
N ASN A 111 13.49 -7.97 10.55
CA ASN A 111 13.11 -9.34 10.90
C ASN A 111 14.25 -10.07 11.65
N GLU A 112 14.04 -11.35 11.96
CA GLU A 112 15.01 -12.19 12.67
C GLU A 112 16.35 -12.39 11.92
N GLN A 113 16.38 -12.16 10.60
CA GLN A 113 17.57 -12.24 9.77
C GLN A 113 18.26 -10.88 9.57
N ASP A 114 17.94 -9.88 10.40
CA ASP A 114 18.47 -8.51 10.27
C ASP A 114 18.13 -7.82 8.93
N LYS A 115 17.10 -8.30 8.22
CA LYS A 115 16.64 -7.68 6.97
C LYS A 115 15.63 -6.57 7.27
N LEU A 116 15.86 -5.40 6.67
CA LEU A 116 14.90 -4.29 6.68
C LEU A 116 13.65 -4.67 5.88
N ILE A 117 12.50 -4.68 6.55
CA ILE A 117 11.19 -5.06 5.96
C ILE A 117 10.11 -3.97 6.14
N GLY A 118 10.45 -2.87 6.81
CA GLY A 118 9.60 -1.69 6.94
C GLY A 118 10.38 -0.51 7.50
N PHE A 119 9.84 0.70 7.40
CA PHE A 119 10.47 1.88 7.98
C PHE A 119 9.48 3.02 8.29
N ALA A 120 9.91 3.94 9.14
CA ALA A 120 9.29 5.23 9.37
C ALA A 120 10.37 6.34 9.41
N LEU A 121 10.20 7.39 8.60
CA LEU A 121 11.10 8.54 8.53
C LEU A 121 10.33 9.80 8.90
N LEU A 122 10.60 10.35 10.08
CA LEU A 122 9.94 11.53 10.64
C LEU A 122 10.90 12.72 10.64
N GLY A 123 10.55 13.78 9.91
CA GLY A 123 11.37 14.97 9.79
C GLY A 123 11.68 15.33 8.34
N ARG A 124 11.99 16.60 8.09
CA ARG A 124 12.14 17.17 6.74
C ARG A 124 13.41 16.66 6.07
N GLN A 125 14.53 16.61 6.79
CA GLN A 125 15.81 16.16 6.24
C GLN A 125 15.71 14.68 5.85
N LEU A 126 15.12 13.85 6.72
CA LEU A 126 14.94 12.43 6.48
C LEU A 126 14.03 12.11 5.29
N GLN A 127 13.16 13.03 4.85
CA GLN A 127 12.38 12.80 3.62
C GLN A 127 13.25 12.68 2.37
N HIS A 128 14.44 13.29 2.36
CA HIS A 128 15.39 13.19 1.24
C HIS A 128 16.03 11.79 1.15
N HIS A 129 16.02 11.02 2.23
CA HIS A 129 16.58 9.67 2.29
C HIS A 129 15.56 8.57 1.94
N ARG A 130 14.29 8.90 1.68
CA ARG A 130 13.24 7.90 1.44
C ARG A 130 13.58 6.90 0.33
N THR A 131 14.14 7.36 -0.78
CA THR A 131 14.51 6.49 -1.91
C THR A 131 15.58 5.48 -1.51
N GLU A 132 16.60 5.93 -0.78
CA GLU A 132 17.66 5.06 -0.25
C GLU A 132 17.08 3.97 0.68
N TRP A 133 16.14 4.33 1.55
CA TRP A 133 15.46 3.38 2.43
C TRP A 133 14.60 2.37 1.66
N LEU A 134 13.94 2.80 0.58
CA LEU A 134 13.21 1.90 -0.31
C LEU A 134 14.12 0.94 -1.06
N GLU A 135 15.27 1.41 -1.53
CA GLU A 135 16.28 0.57 -2.17
C GLU A 135 16.88 -0.45 -1.20
N LYS A 136 17.17 -0.06 0.04
CA LYS A 136 17.62 -0.99 1.10
C LYS A 136 16.62 -2.12 1.34
N LEU A 137 15.32 -1.81 1.27
CA LEU A 137 14.26 -2.80 1.44
C LEU A 137 14.14 -3.75 0.23
N ASN A 138 14.32 -3.23 -0.98
CA ASN A 138 14.23 -4.00 -2.24
C ASN A 138 15.51 -4.78 -2.59
N SER A 139 16.68 -4.37 -2.08
CA SER A 139 17.99 -4.96 -2.40
C SER A 139 18.29 -6.25 -1.64
N CYS A 140 17.36 -6.73 -0.82
CA CYS A 140 17.50 -8.00 -0.13
C CYS A 140 16.58 -9.04 -0.81
N PRO A 141 17.14 -10.05 -1.54
CA PRO A 141 16.37 -10.85 -2.48
C PRO A 141 15.21 -11.57 -1.79
N SER A 142 14.03 -11.49 -2.38
CA SER A 142 12.94 -12.42 -2.12
C SER A 142 13.47 -13.80 -2.51
N THR A 143 13.76 -14.63 -1.52
CA THR A 143 14.08 -16.03 -1.79
C THR A 143 12.77 -16.69 -2.20
N VAL A 144 12.80 -17.29 -3.39
CA VAL A 144 11.72 -18.03 -4.06
C VAL A 144 11.06 -19.05 -3.14
#